data_AF-A0A2V7PMI7-F1
#
_entry.id   AF-A0A2V7PMI7-F1
#
_cell.length_a   1.000
_cell.length_b   1.000
_cell.length_c   1.000
_cell.angle_alpha   90.00
_cell.angle_beta   90.00
_cell.angle_gamma   90.00
#
_symmetry.space_group_name_H-M   'P 1'
#
loop_
_entity.id
_entity.type
_entity.pdbx_description
1 polymer ?
#
loop_
_entity_poly.entity_id
_entity_poly.type
_entity_poly.pdbx_seq_one_letter_code
_entity_poly.pdbx_strand_id
1 'polypeptide(L)'
;MTRHGRRTLYLIGAGLLVAALVGGRWLAVETAERAWDRSFAGGDAIIAARDLARLLQGLVFLISVAWFSGNLFIVYRAIGSVQMPRRLGDLEIVEAVPRRTLLAGAALLGVVLGALFSLGAGDWWRHAVMAAAPPHFGVSDATALGRDAGYYVSLVPWYAALQNRTLILVVAAT
;
A
#
# COMPACT_ATOMS: atom_id res chain seq x y z
N MET A 1 30.02 14.54 27.72
CA MET A 1 29.02 13.86 26.86
C MET A 1 29.01 12.38 27.19
N THR A 2 27.88 11.85 27.67
CA THR A 2 27.73 10.45 28.07
C THR A 2 27.76 9.52 26.86
N ARG A 3 28.23 8.28 27.02
CA ARG A 3 28.33 7.24 25.96
C ARG A 3 27.02 7.04 25.19
N HIS A 4 25.89 7.26 25.85
CA HIS A 4 24.55 7.17 25.27
C HIS A 4 24.27 8.27 24.23
N GLY A 5 24.69 9.52 24.48
CA GLY A 5 24.46 10.64 23.56
C GLY A 5 25.23 10.50 22.24
N ARG A 6 26.45 9.95 22.27
CA ARG A 6 27.23 9.65 21.06
C ARG A 6 26.57 8.56 20.21
N ARG A 7 26.09 7.48 20.84
CA ARG A 7 25.37 6.40 20.13
C ARG A 7 24.10 6.91 19.46
N THR A 8 23.31 7.74 20.13
CA THR A 8 22.11 8.35 19.53
C THR A 8 22.45 9.23 18.35
N LEU A 9 23.51 10.04 18.45
CA LEU A 9 23.97 10.89 17.35
C LEU A 9 24.41 10.08 16.13
N TYR A 10 25.17 8.99 16.32
CA TYR A 10 25.56 8.10 15.22
C TYR A 10 24.37 7.41 14.58
N LEU A 11 23.38 6.98 15.36
CA LEU A 11 22.15 6.37 14.83
C LEU A 11 21.33 7.38 14.00
N ILE A 12 21.23 8.63 14.46
CA ILE A 12 20.57 9.70 13.71
C ILE A 12 21.34 10.00 12.42
N GLY A 13 22.68 10.15 12.51
CA GLY A 13 23.52 10.40 11.34
C GLY A 13 23.46 9.28 10.30
N ALA A 14 23.51 8.02 10.75
CA ALA A 14 23.34 6.85 9.89
C ALA A 14 21.93 6.82 9.26
N GLY A 15 20.90 7.11 10.05
CA GLY A 15 19.52 7.19 9.54
C GLY A 15 19.34 8.27 8.47
N LEU A 16 19.89 9.46 8.69
CA LEU A 16 19.88 10.54 7.71
C LEU A 16 20.65 10.18 6.44
N LEU A 17 21.81 9.54 6.57
CA LEU A 17 22.60 9.09 5.43
C LEU A 17 21.82 8.05 4.59
N VAL A 18 21.20 7.06 5.24
CA VAL A 18 20.38 6.07 4.56
C VAL A 18 19.19 6.73 3.87
N ALA A 19 18.49 7.65 4.55
CA ALA A 19 17.37 8.38 3.95
C ALA A 19 17.81 9.21 2.73
N ALA A 20 18.97 9.87 2.81
CA ALA A 20 19.53 10.65 1.71
C ALA A 20 19.92 9.77 0.51
N LEU A 21 20.56 8.62 0.76
CA LEU A 21 20.98 7.70 -0.31
C LEU A 21 19.78 7.04 -0.99
N VAL A 22 18.82 6.53 -0.20
CA VAL A 22 17.61 5.90 -0.72
C VAL A 22 16.75 6.93 -1.45
N GLY A 23 16.55 8.11 -0.86
CA GLY A 23 15.80 9.22 -1.47
C GLY A 23 16.47 9.72 -2.75
N GLY A 24 17.79 9.91 -2.73
CA GLY A 24 18.55 10.35 -3.90
C GLY A 24 18.49 9.36 -5.05
N ARG A 25 18.65 8.05 -4.77
CA ARG A 25 18.48 6.99 -5.78
C ARG A 25 17.06 7.00 -6.36
N TRP A 26 16.05 7.08 -5.50
CA TRP A 26 14.66 7.08 -5.93
C TRP A 26 14.36 8.29 -6.83
N LEU A 27 14.81 9.50 -6.44
CA LEU A 27 14.66 10.71 -7.25
C LEU A 27 15.41 10.63 -8.59
N ALA A 28 16.61 10.05 -8.60
CA ALA A 28 17.39 9.86 -9.82
C ALA A 28 16.66 8.95 -10.82
N VAL A 29 16.11 7.83 -10.34
CA VAL A 29 15.31 6.91 -11.17
C VAL A 29 14.05 7.60 -11.67
N GLU A 30 13.31 8.26 -10.77
CA GLU A 30 12.05 8.93 -11.11
C GLU A 30 12.24 10.04 -12.15
N THR A 31 13.31 10.82 -12.04
CA THR A 31 13.61 11.89 -13.01
C THR A 31 14.06 11.33 -14.35
N ALA A 32 14.86 10.26 -14.35
CA ALA A 32 15.28 9.57 -15.57
C ALA A 32 14.09 8.94 -16.29
N GLU A 33 13.20 8.24 -15.58
CA GLU A 33 11.97 7.66 -16.14
C GLU A 33 11.07 8.74 -16.73
N ARG A 34 10.83 9.84 -16.01
CA ARG A 34 10.02 10.95 -16.55
C ARG A 34 10.67 11.65 -17.74
N ALA A 35 12.00 11.72 -17.81
CA ALA A 35 12.70 12.28 -18.96
C ALA A 35 12.58 11.34 -20.18
N TRP A 36 12.70 10.04 -19.96
CA TRP A 36 12.47 9.01 -20.97
C TRP A 36 11.03 9.03 -21.49
N ASP A 37 10.03 9.07 -20.60
CA ASP A 37 8.62 9.06 -20.97
C ASP A 37 8.29 10.26 -21.88
N ARG A 38 8.86 11.44 -21.62
CA ARG A 38 8.68 12.63 -22.47
C ARG A 38 9.31 12.53 -23.86
N SER A 39 10.13 11.53 -24.14
CA SER A 39 10.82 11.40 -25.43
C SER A 39 9.94 10.88 -26.58
N PHE A 40 8.76 10.31 -26.29
CA PHE A 40 7.88 9.73 -27.29
C PHE A 40 6.44 10.25 -27.18
N ALA A 41 5.71 10.16 -28.30
CA ALA A 41 4.32 10.58 -28.38
C ALA A 41 3.43 9.76 -27.43
N GLY A 42 2.65 10.45 -26.57
CA GLY A 42 1.81 9.82 -25.55
C GLY A 42 2.49 9.64 -24.18
N GLY A 43 3.77 10.00 -24.05
CA GLY A 43 4.51 9.98 -22.79
C GLY A 43 3.85 10.72 -21.63
N ASP A 44 3.31 11.92 -21.90
CA ASP A 44 2.62 12.73 -20.88
C ASP A 44 1.39 12.01 -20.30
N ALA A 45 0.69 11.21 -21.10
CA ALA A 45 -0.44 10.41 -20.62
C ALA A 45 0.01 9.28 -19.69
N ILE A 46 1.19 8.69 -19.93
CA ILE A 46 1.79 7.67 -19.05
C ILE A 46 2.18 8.29 -17.71
N ILE A 47 2.80 9.46 -17.73
CA ILE A 47 3.17 10.21 -16.52
C ILE A 47 1.92 10.54 -15.71
N ALA A 48 0.89 11.12 -16.36
CA ALA A 48 -0.36 11.46 -15.71
C ALA A 48 -1.07 10.23 -15.11
N ALA A 49 -1.09 9.11 -15.83
CA ALA A 49 -1.65 7.86 -15.33
C ALA A 49 -0.88 7.33 -14.10
N ARG A 50 0.46 7.38 -14.12
CA ARG A 50 1.29 6.95 -12.98
C ARG A 50 1.10 7.85 -11.77
N ASP A 51 1.01 9.16 -11.97
CA ASP A 51 0.76 10.13 -10.89
C ASP A 51 -0.65 9.95 -10.29
N LEU A 52 -1.66 9.69 -11.11
CA LEU A 52 -3.01 9.34 -10.64
C LEU A 52 -3.01 8.03 -9.85
N ALA A 53 -2.32 6.99 -10.33
CA ALA A 53 -2.21 5.71 -9.64
C ALA A 53 -1.56 5.87 -8.26
N ARG A 54 -0.51 6.68 -8.13
CA ARG A 54 0.14 7.00 -6.85
C ARG A 54 -0.78 7.78 -5.92
N LEU A 55 -1.53 8.75 -6.44
CA LEU A 55 -2.50 9.51 -5.67
C LEU A 55 -3.59 8.60 -5.11
N LEU A 56 -4.16 7.74 -5.95
CA LEU A 56 -5.18 6.78 -5.54
C LEU A 56 -4.64 5.78 -4.52
N GLN A 57 -3.43 5.25 -4.73
CA GLN A 57 -2.77 4.38 -3.77
C GLN A 57 -2.54 5.07 -2.42
N GLY A 58 -2.08 6.33 -2.43
CA GLY A 58 -1.90 7.13 -1.22
C GLY A 58 -3.22 7.38 -0.49
N LEU A 59 -4.29 7.65 -1.23
CA LEU A 59 -5.63 7.85 -0.67
C LEU A 59 -6.16 6.56 -0.04
N VAL A 60 -6.04 5.42 -0.74
CA VAL A 60 -6.42 4.11 -0.20
C VAL A 60 -5.60 3.79 1.06
N PHE A 61 -4.29 4.02 1.03
CA PHE A 61 -3.43 3.86 2.20
C PHE A 61 -3.94 4.67 3.39
N LEU A 62 -4.19 5.98 3.22
CA LEU A 62 -4.69 6.83 4.31
C LEU A 62 -6.04 6.35 4.85
N ILE A 63 -6.97 5.98 3.97
CA ILE A 63 -8.28 5.46 4.37
C ILE A 63 -8.13 4.14 5.14
N SER A 64 -7.31 3.20 4.63
CA SER A 64 -7.08 1.91 5.28
C SER A 64 -6.39 2.07 6.63
N VAL A 65 -5.37 2.92 6.74
CA VAL A 65 -4.72 3.20 8.02
C VAL A 65 -5.69 3.80 9.01
N ALA A 66 -6.50 4.78 8.60
CA ALA A 66 -7.52 5.39 9.45
C ALA A 66 -8.57 4.35 9.89
N TRP A 67 -9.00 3.48 8.97
CA TRP A 67 -9.96 2.42 9.24
C TRP A 67 -9.43 1.39 10.23
N PHE A 68 -8.27 0.78 9.97
CA PHE A 68 -7.70 -0.24 10.84
C PHE A 68 -7.31 0.33 12.20
N SER A 69 -6.66 1.51 12.23
CA SER A 69 -6.30 2.17 13.49
C SER A 69 -7.55 2.58 14.28
N GLY A 70 -8.58 3.09 13.61
CA GLY A 70 -9.85 3.46 14.22
C GLY A 70 -10.58 2.26 14.83
N ASN A 71 -10.68 1.16 14.09
CA ASN A 71 -11.26 -0.10 14.60
C ASN A 71 -10.50 -0.61 15.82
N LEU A 72 -9.17 -0.63 15.75
CA LEU A 72 -8.35 -1.12 16.85
C LEU A 72 -8.40 -0.18 18.07
N PHE A 73 -8.58 1.13 17.84
CA PHE A 73 -8.81 2.10 18.90
C PHE A 73 -10.17 1.91 19.58
N ILE A 74 -11.24 1.62 18.82
CA ILE A 74 -12.56 1.30 19.37
C ILE A 74 -12.48 0.05 20.23
N VAL A 75 -11.85 -1.02 19.73
CA VAL A 75 -11.65 -2.27 20.47
C VAL A 75 -10.82 -2.01 21.73
N TYR A 76 -9.72 -1.27 21.64
CA TYR A 76 -8.92 -0.85 22.78
C TYR A 76 -9.74 -0.07 23.83
N ARG A 77 -10.65 0.80 23.40
CA ARG A 77 -11.52 1.55 24.32
C ARG A 77 -12.57 0.65 24.99
N ALA A 78 -13.06 -0.37 24.29
CA ALA A 78 -14.05 -1.32 24.79
C ALA A 78 -13.45 -2.35 25.75
N ILE A 79 -12.22 -2.80 25.49
CA ILE A 79 -11.44 -3.63 26.41
C ILE A 79 -10.97 -2.72 27.55
N GLY A 80 -11.80 -2.57 28.59
CA GLY A 80 -11.38 -1.99 29.87
C GLY A 80 -10.09 -2.64 30.39
N SER A 81 -9.37 -2.00 31.34
CA SER A 81 -8.00 -2.36 31.73
C SER A 81 -7.76 -3.88 31.76
N VAL A 82 -7.00 -4.40 30.79
CA VAL A 82 -6.57 -5.81 30.80
C VAL A 82 -5.61 -5.94 31.97
N GLN A 83 -6.12 -6.52 33.05
CA GLN A 83 -5.33 -6.92 34.20
C GLN A 83 -4.67 -8.24 33.87
N MET A 84 -3.36 -8.24 33.66
CA MET A 84 -2.62 -9.50 33.56
C MET A 84 -2.25 -9.93 34.99
N PRO A 85 -2.79 -11.05 35.51
CA PRO A 85 -2.39 -11.54 36.82
C PRO A 85 -0.95 -12.04 36.73
N ARG A 86 -0.01 -11.31 37.33
CA ARG A 86 1.39 -11.73 37.48
C ARG A 86 1.61 -12.12 38.92
N ARG A 87 1.87 -13.40 39.18
CA ARG A 87 2.27 -13.89 40.50
C ARG A 87 3.79 -13.79 40.62
N LEU A 88 4.29 -12.87 41.43
CA LEU A 88 5.68 -12.84 41.90
C LEU A 88 5.67 -13.28 43.37
N GLY A 89 5.87 -14.57 43.63
CA GLY A 89 5.76 -15.13 44.98
C GLY A 89 4.31 -15.18 45.48
N ASP A 90 4.08 -14.82 46.74
CA ASP A 90 2.77 -14.87 47.44
C ASP A 90 1.97 -13.54 47.35
N LEU A 91 2.41 -12.61 46.49
CA LEU A 91 1.76 -11.32 46.25
C LEU A 91 1.09 -11.32 44.86
N GLU A 92 -0.23 -11.11 44.85
CA GLU A 92 -1.00 -10.89 43.63
C GLU A 92 -0.86 -9.42 43.20
N ILE A 93 0.12 -9.14 42.35
CA ILE A 93 0.31 -7.80 41.79
C ILE A 93 -0.39 -7.76 40.44
N VAL A 94 -1.51 -7.05 40.41
CA VAL A 94 -2.24 -6.69 39.21
C VAL A 94 -1.45 -5.62 38.46
N GLU A 95 -0.66 -6.02 37.47
CA GLU A 95 0.06 -5.07 36.64
C GLU A 95 -0.80 -4.70 35.43
N ALA A 96 -1.31 -3.47 35.43
CA ALA A 96 -2.03 -2.92 34.28
C ALA A 96 -1.04 -2.74 33.12
N VAL A 97 -1.29 -3.36 31.97
CA VAL A 97 -0.47 -3.16 30.78
C VAL A 97 -0.43 -1.66 30.45
N PRO A 98 0.76 -1.05 30.24
CA PRO A 98 0.86 0.37 29.97
C PRO A 98 0.00 0.75 28.75
N ARG A 99 -0.99 1.62 28.96
CA ARG A 99 -1.89 2.08 27.87
C ARG A 99 -1.13 2.62 26.65
N ARG A 100 0.08 3.16 26.85
CA ARG A 100 0.95 3.67 25.79
C ARG A 100 1.50 2.57 24.87
N THR A 101 1.85 1.39 25.40
CA THR A 101 2.39 0.30 24.57
C THR A 101 1.29 -0.35 23.74
N LEU A 102 0.07 -0.48 24.28
CA LEU A 102 -1.10 -0.95 23.55
C LEU A 102 -1.50 0.03 22.43
N LEU A 103 -1.51 1.33 22.71
CA LEU A 103 -1.82 2.35 21.71
C LEU A 103 -0.76 2.41 20.60
N ALA A 104 0.52 2.32 20.96
CA ALA A 104 1.61 2.26 19.99
C ALA A 104 1.54 0.98 19.13
N GLY A 105 1.27 -0.17 19.75
CA GLY A 105 1.06 -1.42 19.05
C GLY A 105 -0.13 -1.34 18.09
N ALA A 106 -1.23 -0.74 18.54
CA ALA A 106 -2.42 -0.56 17.72
C ALA A 106 -2.18 0.34 16.50
N ALA A 107 -1.50 1.48 16.70
CA ALA A 107 -1.14 2.37 15.62
C ALA A 107 -0.18 1.70 14.61
N LEU A 108 0.83 0.98 15.11
CA LEU A 108 1.76 0.24 14.25
C LEU A 108 1.04 -0.84 13.44
N LEU A 109 0.15 -1.61 14.07
CA LEU A 109 -0.61 -2.64 13.38
C LEU A 109 -1.54 -2.03 12.32
N GLY A 110 -2.21 -0.93 12.65
CA GLY A 110 -3.06 -0.20 11.70
C GLY A 110 -2.29 0.33 10.50
N VAL A 111 -1.08 0.84 10.71
CA VAL A 111 -0.18 1.26 9.62
C VAL A 111 0.26 0.08 8.76
N VAL A 112 0.67 -1.04 9.37
CA VAL A 112 1.10 -2.24 8.64
C VAL A 112 -0.05 -2.82 7.82
N LEU A 113 -1.22 -2.99 8.42
CA LEU A 113 -2.41 -3.50 7.73
C LEU A 113 -2.87 -2.54 6.62
N GLY A 114 -2.84 -1.23 6.87
CA GLY A 114 -3.15 -0.23 5.87
C GLY A 114 -2.17 -0.23 4.70
N ALA A 115 -0.87 -0.39 4.97
CA ALA A 115 0.16 -0.54 3.94
C ALA A 115 -0.13 -1.77 3.08
N LEU A 116 -0.30 -2.94 3.71
CA LEU A 116 -0.57 -4.20 3.01
C LEU A 116 -1.84 -4.12 2.16
N PHE A 117 -2.91 -3.52 2.67
CA PHE A 117 -4.17 -3.36 1.94
C PHE A 117 -4.06 -2.40 0.75
N SER A 118 -3.21 -1.38 0.84
CA SER A 118 -3.00 -0.42 -0.24
C SER A 118 -2.17 -0.97 -1.41
N LEU A 119 -1.45 -2.08 -1.22
CA LEU A 119 -0.65 -2.70 -2.27
C LEU A 119 -1.56 -3.17 -3.42
N GLY A 120 -1.28 -2.71 -4.65
CA GLY A 120 -2.06 -3.05 -5.84
C GLY A 120 -3.37 -2.27 -6.00
N ALA A 121 -3.70 -1.36 -5.07
CA ALA A 121 -4.87 -0.50 -5.18
C ALA A 121 -4.70 0.64 -6.21
N GLY A 122 -3.49 0.85 -6.72
CA GLY A 122 -3.20 1.88 -7.73
C GLY A 122 -3.58 1.51 -9.16
N ASP A 123 -3.71 0.22 -9.50
CA ASP A 123 -3.76 -0.21 -10.91
C ASP A 123 -5.15 -0.66 -11.40
N TRP A 124 -6.10 -0.92 -10.49
CA TRP A 124 -7.41 -1.48 -10.86
C TRP A 124 -8.21 -0.58 -11.81
N TRP A 125 -8.12 0.74 -11.64
CA TRP A 125 -8.86 1.71 -12.44
C TRP A 125 -8.40 1.72 -13.90
N ARG A 126 -7.11 1.44 -14.15
CA ARG A 126 -6.53 1.45 -15.51
C ARG A 126 -7.17 0.38 -16.38
N HIS A 127 -7.40 -0.80 -15.82
CA HIS A 127 -8.10 -1.88 -16.52
C HIS A 127 -9.55 -1.52 -16.82
N ALA A 128 -10.24 -0.86 -15.88
CA ALA A 128 -11.63 -0.43 -16.08
C ALA A 128 -11.74 0.65 -17.17
N VAL A 129 -10.85 1.64 -17.16
CA VAL A 129 -10.85 2.72 -18.15
C VAL A 129 -10.53 2.18 -19.55
N MET A 130 -9.51 1.31 -19.66
CA MET A 130 -9.16 0.69 -20.94
C MET A 130 -10.31 -0.18 -21.48
N ALA A 131 -11.01 -0.92 -20.61
CA ALA A 131 -12.16 -1.73 -21.01
C ALA A 131 -13.39 -0.89 -21.39
N ALA A 132 -13.57 0.30 -20.79
CA ALA A 132 -14.67 1.21 -21.10
C ALA A 132 -14.51 1.89 -22.47
N ALA A 133 -13.27 2.20 -22.86
CA ALA A 133 -12.95 2.74 -24.18
C ALA A 133 -11.79 1.96 -24.82
N PRO A 134 -12.06 0.75 -25.35
CA PRO A 134 -11.03 -0.07 -25.99
C PRO A 134 -10.37 0.68 -27.15
N PRO A 135 -9.03 0.78 -27.20
CA PRO A 135 -8.34 1.29 -28.37
C PRO A 135 -8.59 0.36 -29.56
N HIS A 136 -8.80 0.91 -30.76
CA HIS A 136 -8.95 0.13 -31.98
C HIS A 136 -7.65 0.22 -32.76
N PHE A 137 -6.96 -0.92 -32.91
CA PHE A 137 -5.68 -0.95 -33.63
C PHE A 137 -5.86 -1.28 -35.12
N GLY A 138 -7.03 -1.78 -35.52
CA GLY A 138 -7.31 -2.18 -36.90
C GLY A 138 -6.55 -3.45 -37.31
N VAL A 139 -6.02 -4.17 -36.32
CA VAL A 139 -5.27 -5.41 -36.51
C VAL A 139 -6.11 -6.53 -35.91
N SER A 140 -6.84 -7.23 -36.78
CA SER A 140 -7.58 -8.44 -36.40
C SER A 140 -6.61 -9.60 -36.21
N ASP A 141 -6.75 -10.32 -35.11
CA ASP A 141 -6.00 -11.54 -34.85
C ASP A 141 -6.33 -12.62 -35.90
N ALA A 142 -5.31 -13.39 -36.30
CA ALA A 142 -5.45 -14.54 -37.19
C ALA A 142 -5.95 -15.80 -36.45
N THR A 143 -6.16 -15.74 -35.13
CA THR A 143 -6.85 -16.79 -34.38
C THR A 143 -8.34 -16.87 -34.74
N ALA A 144 -8.99 -18.00 -34.38
CA ALA A 144 -10.38 -18.28 -34.72
C ALA A 144 -11.41 -17.26 -34.21
N LEU A 145 -11.05 -16.37 -33.26
CA LEU A 145 -11.97 -15.38 -32.71
C LEU A 145 -12.08 -14.10 -33.55
N GLY A 146 -11.12 -13.82 -34.44
CA GLY A 146 -11.14 -12.67 -35.35
C GLY A 146 -11.32 -11.31 -34.65
N ARG A 147 -10.86 -11.17 -33.40
CA ARG A 147 -11.00 -9.93 -32.62
C ARG A 147 -9.85 -8.97 -32.89
N ASP A 148 -10.13 -7.68 -32.81
CA ASP A 148 -9.09 -6.64 -32.87
C ASP A 148 -8.11 -6.80 -31.71
N ALA A 149 -6.83 -6.47 -31.93
CA ALA A 149 -5.81 -6.47 -30.88
C ALA A 149 -6.22 -5.66 -29.65
N GLY A 150 -7.06 -4.63 -29.83
CA GLY A 150 -7.63 -3.79 -28.78
C GLY A 150 -8.41 -4.57 -27.74
N TYR A 151 -9.10 -5.63 -28.17
CA TYR A 151 -9.85 -6.53 -27.29
C TYR A 151 -8.92 -7.22 -26.28
N TYR A 152 -7.78 -7.73 -26.74
CA TYR A 152 -6.83 -8.46 -25.90
C TYR A 152 -6.05 -7.53 -24.97
N VAL A 153 -5.79 -6.29 -25.39
CA VAL A 153 -5.08 -5.31 -24.57
C VAL A 153 -5.96 -4.69 -23.47
N SER A 154 -7.27 -4.55 -23.73
CA SER A 154 -8.17 -3.85 -22.80
C SER A 154 -9.10 -4.78 -22.01
N LEU A 155 -9.88 -5.62 -22.71
CA LEU A 155 -10.98 -6.37 -22.12
C LEU A 155 -10.52 -7.65 -21.42
N VAL A 156 -9.56 -8.38 -22.00
CA VAL A 156 -9.04 -9.61 -21.39
C VAL A 156 -8.43 -9.37 -20.01
N PRO A 157 -7.55 -8.37 -19.79
CA PRO A 157 -7.05 -8.05 -18.46
C PRO A 157 -8.15 -7.65 -17.48
N TRP A 158 -9.19 -6.95 -17.95
CA TRP A 158 -10.33 -6.58 -17.12
C TRP A 158 -11.12 -7.79 -16.63
N TYR A 159 -11.44 -8.73 -17.53
CA TYR A 159 -12.14 -9.96 -17.15
C TYR A 159 -11.30 -10.84 -16.21
N ALA A 160 -10.00 -10.97 -16.46
CA ALA A 160 -9.09 -11.69 -15.56
C ALA A 160 -9.06 -11.05 -14.16
N ALA A 161 -9.06 -9.72 -14.10
CA ALA A 161 -9.05 -8.98 -12.85
C ALA A 161 -10.38 -9.09 -12.09
N LEU A 162 -11.52 -9.17 -12.78
CA LEU A 162 -12.82 -9.47 -12.17
C LEU A 162 -12.86 -10.90 -11.64
N GLN A 163 -12.48 -11.88 -12.46
CA GLN A 163 -12.46 -13.29 -12.08
C GLN A 163 -11.61 -13.50 -10.82
N ASN A 164 -10.39 -12.96 -10.78
CA ASN A 164 -9.50 -13.10 -9.62
C ASN A 164 -10.12 -12.53 -8.35
N ARG A 165 -10.77 -11.36 -8.43
CA ARG A 165 -11.46 -10.75 -7.28
C ARG A 165 -12.67 -11.56 -6.83
N THR A 166 -13.47 -12.07 -7.77
CA THR A 166 -14.60 -12.94 -7.44
C THR A 166 -14.12 -14.20 -6.75
N LEU A 167 -13.04 -14.83 -7.21
CA LEU A 167 -12.45 -16.01 -6.57
C LEU A 167 -12.01 -15.71 -5.13
N ILE A 168 -11.31 -14.59 -4.90
CA ILE A 168 -10.92 -14.16 -3.55
C ILE A 168 -12.15 -13.97 -2.65
N LEU A 169 -13.21 -13.31 -3.15
CA LEU A 169 -14.43 -13.09 -2.38
C LEU A 169 -15.15 -14.39 -2.04
N VAL A 170 -15.22 -15.34 -2.97
CA VAL A 170 -15.83 -16.65 -2.74
C VAL A 170 -15.04 -17.43 -1.69
N VAL A 171 -13.71 -17.45 -1.78
CA VAL A 171 -12.84 -18.13 -0.81
C VAL A 171 -12.89 -17.44 0.57
N ALA A 172 -12.98 -16.11 0.63
CA ALA A 172 -13.09 -15.39 1.89
C ALA A 172 -14.46 -15.56 2.57
N ALA A 173 -15.48 -15.99 1.83
CA ALA A 173 -16.83 -16.21 2.34
C ALA A 173 -17.05 -17.63 2.89
N THR A 174 -16.14 -18.58 2.60
CA THR A 174 -16.15 -19.96 3.10
C THR A 174 -15.32 -20.09 4.37
#